data_AF-A0A1J4YZS7-F1
#
_entry.id   AF-A0A1J4YZS7-F1
#
_cell.length_a   1.000
_cell.length_b   1.000
_cell.length_c   1.000
_cell.angle_alpha   90.00
_cell.angle_beta   90.00
_cell.angle_gamma   90.00
#
_symmetry.space_group_name_H-M   'P 1'
#
loop_
_entity.id
_entity.type
_entity.pdbx_description
1 polymer ?
#
loop_
_entity_poly.entity_id
_entity_poly.type
_entity_poly.pdbx_seq_one_letter_code
_entity_poly.pdbx_strand_id
1 'polypeptide(L)' 'MNKAEVIDVIAGRYANGGWYATAPVIPWLAAEGGTLHDVMKTIEMIAPALQGKLCLDIPFKLDWHVEGGINEI' A
#
# COMPACT_ATOMS: atom_id res chain seq x y z
N MET A 1 -3.74 24.14 9.70
CA MET A 1 -3.24 23.24 8.64
C MET A 1 -3.46 21.82 9.12
N ASN A 2 -4.39 21.08 8.52
CA ASN A 2 -4.57 19.66 8.87
C ASN A 2 -3.33 18.91 8.38
N LYS A 3 -2.65 18.22 9.31
CA LYS A 3 -1.52 17.34 8.97
C LYS A 3 -2.09 16.16 8.20
N ALA A 4 -1.59 15.92 6.99
CA ALA A 4 -1.95 14.70 6.28
C ALA A 4 -1.35 13.52 7.04
N GLU A 5 -2.15 12.48 7.29
CA GLU A 5 -1.63 11.24 7.87
C GLU A 5 -0.82 10.48 6.82
N VAL A 6 0.14 9.69 7.28
CA VAL A 6 0.95 8.82 6.44
C VAL A 6 0.60 7.39 6.80
N ILE A 7 0.29 6.59 5.79
CA ILE A 7 -0.04 5.18 5.93
C ILE A 7 1.11 4.38 5.35
N ASP A 8 1.77 3.62 6.21
CA ASP A 8 2.82 2.69 5.80
C ASP A 8 2.18 1.51 5.05
N VAL A 9 2.66 1.28 3.84
CA VAL A 9 2.29 0.15 2.98
C VAL A 9 3.54 -0.69 2.78
N ILE A 10 3.46 -1.93 3.23
CA ILE A 10 4.52 -2.91 3.06
C ILE A 10 4.22 -3.69 1.80
N ALA A 11 5.17 -3.80 0.90
CA ALA A 11 5.10 -4.66 -0.28
C ALA A 11 6.23 -5.68 -0.24
N GLY A 12 5.94 -6.92 -0.61
CA GLY A 12 6.94 -7.98 -0.60
C GLY A 12 6.65 -9.05 -1.64
N ARG A 13 7.60 -9.99 -1.76
CA ARG A 13 7.47 -11.11 -2.69
C ARG A 13 7.21 -12.41 -1.93
N TYR A 14 6.18 -13.13 -2.34
CA TYR A 14 5.93 -14.49 -1.88
C TYR A 14 7.02 -15.45 -2.38
N ALA A 15 7.17 -16.58 -1.69
CA ALA A 15 8.12 -17.63 -2.08
C ALA A 15 7.83 -18.21 -3.49
N ASN A 16 6.58 -18.12 -3.95
CA ASN A 16 6.18 -18.55 -5.29
C ASN A 16 6.45 -17.49 -6.39
N GLY A 17 7.08 -16.37 -6.05
CA GLY A 17 7.40 -15.28 -6.99
C GLY A 17 6.29 -14.25 -7.19
N GLY A 18 5.08 -14.48 -6.65
CA GLY A 18 4.01 -13.48 -6.62
C GLY A 18 4.32 -12.30 -5.69
N TRP A 19 3.61 -11.20 -5.86
CA TRP A 19 3.75 -9.99 -5.06
C TRP A 19 2.52 -9.75 -4.19
N TYR A 20 2.75 -9.14 -3.03
CA TYR A 20 1.70 -8.67 -2.13
C TYR A 20 2.00 -7.26 -1.65
N ALA A 21 0.95 -6.54 -1.25
CA ALA A 21 1.06 -5.34 -0.45
C ALA A 21 -0.03 -5.28 0.62
N THR A 22 0.28 -4.70 1.76
CA THR A 22 -0.63 -4.53 2.88
C THR A 22 -0.28 -3.28 3.69
N ALA A 23 -1.29 -2.58 4.20
CA ALA A 23 -1.11 -1.55 5.21
C ALA A 23 -1.51 -2.12 6.59
N PRO A 24 -0.58 -2.35 7.54
CA PRO A 24 -0.91 -2.99 8.83
C PRO A 24 -1.99 -2.26 9.63
N VAL A 25 -2.03 -0.93 9.53
CA VAL A 25 -3.01 -0.06 10.21
C VAL A 25 -4.39 -0.07 9.55
N ILE A 26 -4.49 -0.53 8.29
CA ILE A 26 -5.73 -0.69 7.54
C ILE A 26 -5.72 -2.07 6.87
N PRO A 27 -6.07 -3.15 7.59
CA PRO A 27 -5.91 -4.52 7.10
C PRO A 27 -6.61 -4.84 5.78
N TRP A 28 -7.68 -4.10 5.44
CA TRP A 28 -8.41 -4.25 4.17
C TRP A 28 -7.79 -3.47 3.00
N LEU A 29 -6.78 -2.63 3.25
CA LEU A 29 -5.94 -2.05 2.20
C LEU A 29 -4.81 -3.04 1.87
N ALA A 30 -5.16 -4.05 1.10
CA ALA A 30 -4.26 -5.11 0.68
C ALA A 30 -4.50 -5.50 -0.78
N ALA A 31 -3.45 -5.98 -1.44
CA ALA A 31 -3.51 -6.42 -2.83
C ALA A 31 -2.47 -7.52 -3.09
N GLU A 32 -2.76 -8.38 -4.07
CA GLU A 32 -1.85 -9.42 -4.57
C GLU A 32 -1.80 -9.37 -6.10
N GLY A 33 -0.66 -9.76 -6.68
CA GLY A 33 -0.48 -9.68 -8.12
C GLY A 33 0.78 -10.38 -8.63
N GLY A 34 0.92 -10.45 -9.95
CA GLY A 34 2.09 -11.05 -10.61
C GLY A 34 3.33 -10.16 -10.58
N THR A 35 3.16 -8.84 -10.43
CA THR A 35 4.24 -7.86 -10.40
C THR A 35 4.03 -6.83 -9.29
N LEU A 36 5.12 -6.22 -8.82
CA LEU A 36 5.06 -5.10 -7.87
C LEU A 36 4.19 -3.95 -8.42
N HIS A 37 4.29 -3.66 -9.72
CA HIS A 37 3.52 -2.59 -10.36
C HIS A 37 2.01 -2.83 -10.28
N ASP A 38 1.56 -4.07 -10.54
CA ASP A 38 0.13 -4.41 -10.49
C ASP A 38 -0.44 -4.24 -9.08
N VAL A 39 0.34 -4.66 -8.08
CA VAL A 39 -0.02 -4.54 -6.67
C VAL A 39 -0.08 -3.06 -6.25
N MET A 40 0.94 -2.27 -6.57
CA MET A 40 0.96 -0.84 -6.25
C MET A 40 -0.22 -0.10 -6.88
N LYS A 41 -0.47 -0.34 -8.17
CA LYS A 41 -1.61 0.23 -8.89
C LYS A 41 -2.94 -0.14 -8.24
N THR A 42 -3.08 -1.38 -7.75
CA THR A 42 -4.30 -1.84 -7.08
C THR A 42 -4.53 -1.10 -5.76
N ILE A 43 -3.49 -0.96 -4.93
CA ILE A 43 -3.57 -0.18 -3.69
C ILE A 43 -3.91 1.28 -3.97
N GLU A 44 -3.29 1.91 -4.97
CA GLU A 44 -3.58 3.29 -5.38
C GLU A 44 -5.01 3.49 -5.87
N MET A 45 -5.64 2.47 -6.47
CA MET A 45 -7.06 2.51 -6.84
C MET A 45 -8.00 2.39 -5.64
N ILE A 46 -7.61 1.61 -4.62
CA ILE A 46 -8.44 1.37 -3.43
C ILE A 46 -8.32 2.54 -2.43
N ALA A 47 -7.13 3.10 -2.26
CA ALA A 47 -6.83 4.12 -1.25
C ALA A 47 -7.79 5.32 -1.26
N PRO A 48 -8.21 5.92 -2.40
CA PRO A 48 -9.16 7.01 -2.41
C PRO A 48 -10.52 6.66 -1.78
N ALA A 49 -10.96 5.40 -1.87
CA ALA A 49 -12.21 4.95 -1.26
C ALA A 49 -12.16 4.89 0.28
N LEU A 50 -10.97 4.98 0.87
CA LEU A 50 -10.78 5.07 2.32
C LEU A 50 -10.94 6.49 2.85
N GLN A 51 -10.90 7.50 1.99
CA GLN A 51 -11.11 8.90 2.37
C GLN A 51 -12.61 9.16 2.60
N GLY A 52 -12.97 9.67 3.77
CA GLY A 52 -14.36 9.95 4.17
C GLY A 52 -14.91 8.97 5.22
N LYS A 53 -16.24 8.79 5.24
CA LYS A 53 -17.03 8.14 6.32
C LYS A 53 -16.59 6.72 6.76
N LEU A 54 -15.65 6.10 6.07
CA LEU A 54 -15.27 4.70 6.25
C LEU A 54 -13.88 4.44 6.83
N CYS A 55 -13.03 5.44 7.17
CA CYS A 55 -12.00 5.34 8.25
C CYS A 55 -10.95 6.47 8.32
N LEU A 56 -10.90 7.46 7.41
CA LEU A 56 -9.98 8.61 7.55
C LEU A 56 -10.67 9.92 7.15
N ASP A 57 -11.04 10.73 8.15
CA ASP A 57 -11.62 12.07 7.96
C ASP A 57 -10.60 13.12 7.48
N ILE A 58 -9.35 12.70 7.26
CA ILE A 58 -8.25 13.56 6.86
C ILE A 58 -7.55 13.02 5.60
N PRO A 59 -7.04 13.90 4.74
CA PRO A 59 -6.17 13.50 3.64
C PRO A 59 -4.98 12.69 4.15
N PHE A 60 -4.59 11.65 3.42
CA PHE A 60 -3.42 10.85 3.75
C PHE A 60 -2.53 10.62 2.54
N LYS A 61 -1.30 10.18 2.80
CA LYS A 61 -0.33 9.71 1.80
C LYS A 61 0.04 8.26 2.10
N LEU A 62 0.40 7.52 1.05
CA LEU A 62 0.99 6.19 1.19
C LEU A 62 2.52 6.33 1.27
N ASP A 63 3.14 5.70 2.27
CA ASP A 63 4.60 5.51 2.33
C ASP A 63 4.91 4.04 2.07
N TRP A 64 5.79 3.77 1.10
CA TRP A 64 5.99 2.42 0.57
C TRP A 64 7.29 1.82 1.08
N HIS A 65 7.18 0.66 1.73
CA HIS A 65 8.30 -0.16 2.14
C HIS A 65 8.33 -1.44 1.31
N VAL A 66 9.26 -1.51 0.35
CA VAL A 66 9.43 -2.69 -0.48
C VAL A 66 10.48 -3.60 0.17
N GLU A 67 10.03 -4.75 0.66
CA GLU A 67 10.89 -5.78 1.20
C GLU A 67 11.71 -6.40 0.07
N GLY A 68 13.04 -6.24 0.15
CA GLY A 68 13.99 -6.89 -0.78
C GLY A 68 14.47 -6.07 -1.97
N GLY A 69 14.48 -4.73 -1.93
CA GLY A 69 15.04 -3.96 -3.07
C GLY A 69 15.66 -2.60 -2.76
N ILE A 70 16.98 -2.57 -2.50
CA ILE A 70 17.86 -1.42 -2.85
C ILE A 70 19.25 -1.87 -3.37
N ASN A 71 19.40 -3.10 -3.91
CA ASN A 71 20.71 -3.58 -4.42
C ASN A 71 20.63 -4.45 -5.70
N GLU A 72 19.66 -4.21 -6.57
CA GLU A 72 19.62 -4.84 -7.91
C GLU A 72 19.26 -3.80 -8.99
N ILE A 73 20.11 -2.78 -9.14
CA ILE A 73 20.16 -1.91 -10.33
C ILE A 73 21.57 -1.95 -10.92
#